data_AF-A0AA44G9I0-F1
#
_entry.id   AF-A0AA44G9I0-F1
#
_cell.length_a   1.000
_cell.length_b   1.000
_cell.length_c   1.000
_cell.angle_alpha   90.00
_cell.angle_beta   90.00
_cell.angle_gamma   90.00
#
_symmetry.space_group_name_H-M   'P 1'
#
loop_
_entity.id
_entity.type
_entity.pdbx_description
1 polymer ?
#
loop_
_entity_poly.entity_id
_entity_poly.type
_entity_poly.pdbx_seq_one_letter_code
_entity_poly.pdbx_strand_id
1 'polypeptide(L)'
;MDNVKNLQFTPLVNLNLSEFSQNPIAIINMNKPASQLVDDKHSLMGQCVLGVCGFNNILKAIDIDNMTFSFVNNGIVECWCIFTLCSAPEGHTVALLQLIGAQQQCVSKAN
;
A
#
# COMPACT_ATOMS: atom_id res chain seq x y z
N MET A 1 20.93 -9.30 2.86
CA MET A 1 19.83 -9.23 1.88
C MET A 1 18.83 -8.29 2.50
N ASP A 2 19.17 -7.01 2.47
CA ASP A 2 18.68 -6.01 3.41
C ASP A 2 17.75 -5.07 2.66
N ASN A 3 16.51 -5.50 2.50
CA ASN A 3 15.48 -4.71 1.83
C ASN A 3 14.44 -4.20 2.83
N VAL A 4 14.91 -3.78 4.01
CA VAL A 4 14.09 -2.96 4.91
C VAL A 4 14.03 -1.57 4.28
N LYS A 5 13.13 -1.38 3.33
CA LYS A 5 12.75 -0.05 2.83
C LYS A 5 12.13 0.69 4.02
N ASN A 6 12.96 1.45 4.73
CA ASN A 6 12.50 2.42 5.70
C ASN A 6 11.45 3.28 5.01
N LEU A 7 10.23 3.28 5.54
CA LEU A 7 9.08 4.03 5.04
C LEU A 7 9.53 5.48 4.82
N GLN A 8 9.63 5.91 3.56
CA GLN A 8 10.15 7.23 3.26
C GLN A 8 9.06 8.28 3.52
N PHE A 9 9.44 9.38 4.15
CA PHE A 9 8.59 10.54 4.33
C PHE A 9 8.92 11.55 3.24
N THR A 10 7.97 11.76 2.33
CA THR A 10 8.16 12.63 1.17
C THR A 10 7.17 13.79 1.23
N PRO A 11 7.60 15.05 1.37
CA PRO A 11 6.70 16.19 1.22
C PRO A 11 5.99 16.11 -0.14
N LEU A 12 4.66 16.31 -0.16
CA LEU A 12 3.85 16.20 -1.40
C LEU A 12 4.38 17.08 -2.54
N VAL A 13 4.94 18.25 -2.21
CA VAL A 13 5.52 19.21 -3.16
C VAL A 13 6.77 18.69 -3.89
N ASN A 14 7.43 17.67 -3.36
CA ASN A 14 8.66 17.09 -3.92
C ASN A 14 8.41 15.74 -4.61
N LEU A 15 7.14 15.35 -4.77
CA LEU A 15 6.80 14.03 -5.25
C LEU A 15 6.91 13.96 -6.78
N ASN A 16 8.05 13.44 -7.26
CA ASN A 16 8.24 13.24 -8.69
C ASN A 16 7.56 11.95 -9.15
N LEU A 17 6.31 12.05 -9.58
CA LEU A 17 5.53 10.90 -10.05
C LEU A 17 6.15 10.17 -11.25
N SER A 18 7.00 10.85 -12.02
CA SER A 18 7.68 10.26 -13.19
C SER A 18 8.73 9.20 -12.82
N GLU A 19 9.21 9.19 -11.57
CA GLU A 19 10.17 8.19 -11.06
C GLU A 19 9.50 6.85 -10.73
N PHE A 20 8.18 6.82 -10.53
CA PHE A 20 7.45 5.61 -10.13
C PHE A 20 6.89 4.79 -11.32
N SER A 21 7.57 4.87 -12.46
CA SER A 21 7.10 4.40 -13.77
C SER A 21 6.50 2.97 -13.82
N GLN A 22 5.53 2.81 -14.75
CA GLN A 22 4.83 1.60 -15.25
C GLN A 22 3.78 0.92 -14.36
N ASN A 23 3.89 0.95 -13.03
CA ASN A 23 2.94 0.20 -12.18
C ASN A 23 1.79 1.08 -11.65
N PRO A 24 0.56 0.54 -11.53
CA PRO A 24 -0.56 1.24 -10.90
C PRO A 24 -0.22 1.75 -9.49
N ILE A 25 -0.65 2.98 -9.20
CA ILE A 25 -0.50 3.64 -7.90
C ILE A 25 -1.88 3.91 -7.31
N ALA A 26 -2.05 3.59 -6.03
CA ALA A 26 -3.22 3.95 -5.25
C ALA A 26 -2.86 5.02 -4.21
N ILE A 27 -3.76 5.98 -4.01
CA ILE A 27 -3.60 7.08 -3.05
C ILE A 27 -4.64 6.89 -1.96
N ILE A 28 -4.19 6.66 -0.73
CA ILE A 28 -5.08 6.46 0.43
C ILE A 28 -4.96 7.63 1.38
N ASN A 29 -6.09 8.30 1.65
CA ASN A 29 -6.15 9.35 2.66
C ASN A 29 -6.01 8.74 4.05
N MET A 30 -5.14 9.33 4.85
CA MET A 30 -4.88 8.91 6.23
C MET A 30 -5.63 9.79 7.22
N ASN A 31 -6.13 9.18 8.28
CA ASN A 31 -6.87 9.87 9.34
C ASN A 31 -5.97 10.42 10.47
N LYS A 32 -4.65 10.21 10.37
CA LYS A 32 -3.63 10.64 11.33
C LYS A 32 -2.49 11.35 10.58
N PRO A 33 -1.76 12.27 11.25
CA PRO A 33 -0.52 12.81 10.72
C PRO A 33 0.52 11.71 10.48
N ALA A 34 1.35 11.86 9.45
CA ALA A 34 2.38 10.89 9.12
C ALA A 34 3.34 10.58 10.28
N SER A 35 3.69 11.59 11.10
CA SER A 35 4.56 11.40 12.27
C SER A 35 4.01 10.39 13.27
N GLN A 36 2.69 10.27 13.40
CA GLN A 36 2.05 9.28 14.28
C GLN A 36 1.90 7.91 13.62
N LEU A 37 1.89 7.86 12.28
CA LEU A 37 1.69 6.63 11.51
C LEU A 37 2.99 5.84 11.29
N VAL A 38 4.14 6.53 11.26
CA VAL A 38 5.46 5.88 11.13
C VAL A 38 5.73 4.96 12.33
N ASP A 39 5.32 5.37 13.53
CA ASP A 39 5.49 4.59 14.77
C ASP A 39 4.39 3.53 14.94
N ASP A 40 3.22 3.73 14.32
CA ASP A 40 2.06 2.85 14.40
C ASP A 40 1.80 2.14 13.05
N LYS A 41 2.74 1.26 12.68
CA LYS A 41 2.69 0.49 11.43
C LYS A 41 1.39 -0.33 11.29
N HIS A 42 0.81 -0.80 12.39
CA HIS A 42 -0.42 -1.58 12.38
C HIS A 42 -1.61 -0.72 11.96
N SER A 43 -1.78 0.46 12.55
CA SER A 43 -2.83 1.40 12.14
C SER A 43 -2.64 1.87 10.70
N LEU A 44 -1.39 2.11 10.27
CA LEU A 44 -1.08 2.47 8.90
C LEU A 44 -1.53 1.37 7.91
N MET A 45 -1.08 0.13 8.14
CA MET A 45 -1.43 -1.00 7.29
C MET A 45 -2.94 -1.24 7.25
N GLY A 46 -3.62 -1.14 8.39
CA GLY A 46 -5.08 -1.29 8.47
C GLY A 46 -5.83 -0.27 7.62
N GLN A 47 -5.42 1.01 7.66
CA GLN A 47 -6.03 2.06 6.83
C GLN A 47 -5.78 1.84 5.35
N CYS A 48 -4.56 1.46 4.98
CA CYS A 48 -4.21 1.13 3.59
C CYS A 48 -5.05 -0.02 3.04
N VAL A 49 -5.18 -1.11 3.81
CA VAL A 49 -6.01 -2.26 3.42
C VAL A 49 -7.46 -1.84 3.22
N LEU A 50 -8.05 -1.09 4.16
CA LEU A 50 -9.43 -0.61 4.04
C LEU A 50 -9.63 0.37 2.87
N GLY A 51 -8.63 1.20 2.59
CA GLY A 51 -8.67 2.16 1.50
C GLY A 51 -8.60 1.53 0.11
N VAL A 52 -7.91 0.39 -0.04
CA VAL A 52 -7.81 -0.33 -1.31
C VAL A 52 -8.89 -1.42 -1.46
N CYS A 53 -9.39 -1.99 -0.36
CA CYS A 53 -10.46 -2.98 -0.40
C CYS A 53 -11.80 -2.32 -0.76
N GLY A 54 -12.17 -2.38 -2.05
CA GLY A 54 -13.55 -2.16 -2.48
C GLY A 54 -14.48 -3.31 -2.04
N PHE A 55 -15.78 -3.19 -2.30
CA PHE A 55 -16.84 -4.12 -1.84
C PHE A 55 -16.64 -5.61 -2.24
N ASN A 56 -15.74 -5.92 -3.18
CA ASN A 56 -15.50 -7.29 -3.69
C ASN A 56 -14.06 -7.80 -3.47
N ASN A 57 -13.21 -7.05 -2.78
CA ASN A 57 -11.81 -7.44 -2.56
C ASN A 57 -11.69 -8.27 -1.28
N ILE A 58 -11.11 -9.47 -1.38
CA ILE A 58 -10.89 -10.34 -0.22
C ILE A 58 -9.42 -10.27 0.18
N LEU A 59 -9.14 -9.71 1.37
CA LEU A 59 -7.79 -9.68 1.92
C LEU A 59 -7.22 -11.11 2.10
N LYS A 60 -6.01 -11.34 1.61
CA LYS A 60 -5.32 -12.64 1.67
C LYS A 60 -4.19 -12.69 2.66
N ALA A 61 -3.33 -11.67 2.65
CA ALA A 61 -2.18 -11.60 3.53
C ALA A 61 -1.82 -10.15 3.83
N ILE A 62 -1.23 -9.92 5.01
CA ILE A 62 -0.60 -8.67 5.41
C ILE A 62 0.79 -9.02 5.94
N ASP A 63 1.80 -8.30 5.48
CA ASP A 63 3.16 -8.33 6.00
C ASP A 63 3.53 -6.90 6.43
N ILE A 64 3.49 -6.67 7.74
CA ILE A 64 3.66 -5.36 8.36
C ILE A 64 5.12 -4.91 8.29
N ASP A 65 6.07 -5.85 8.40
CA ASP A 65 7.50 -5.54 8.40
C ASP A 65 7.94 -5.06 7.02
N ASN A 66 7.40 -5.67 5.96
CA ASN A 66 7.67 -5.28 4.58
C ASN A 66 6.69 -4.23 4.02
N MET A 67 5.71 -3.79 4.82
CA MET A 67 4.66 -2.84 4.40
C MET A 67 3.92 -3.31 3.13
N THR A 68 3.63 -4.61 3.05
CA THR A 68 2.93 -5.20 1.92
C THR A 68 1.64 -5.90 2.33
N PHE A 69 0.68 -5.95 1.43
CA PHE A 69 -0.53 -6.75 1.60
C PHE A 69 -1.03 -7.24 0.25
N SER A 70 -1.87 -8.27 0.27
CA SER A 70 -2.47 -8.80 -0.95
C SER A 70 -3.95 -9.05 -0.79
N PHE A 71 -4.70 -8.85 -1.87
CA PHE A 71 -6.13 -9.16 -1.93
C PHE A 71 -6.46 -9.90 -3.22
N VAL A 72 -7.55 -10.66 -3.18
CA VAL A 72 -8.17 -11.23 -4.38
C VAL A 72 -9.14 -10.23 -4.95
N ASN A 73 -8.91 -9.83 -6.19
CA ASN A 73 -9.79 -9.01 -7.01
C ASN A 73 -10.14 -9.80 -8.28
N ASN A 74 -11.40 -10.21 -8.41
CA ASN A 74 -11.90 -10.96 -9.58
C ASN A 74 -11.03 -12.20 -9.96
N GLY A 75 -10.57 -12.96 -8.95
CA GLY A 75 -9.73 -14.15 -9.15
C GLY A 75 -8.25 -13.88 -9.41
N ILE A 76 -7.83 -12.61 -9.37
CA ILE A 76 -6.43 -12.19 -9.43
C ILE A 76 -5.98 -11.82 -8.00
N VAL A 77 -4.85 -12.38 -7.57
CA VAL A 77 -4.17 -11.93 -6.35
C VAL A 77 -3.32 -10.73 -6.72
N GLU A 78 -3.68 -9.56 -6.23
CA GLU A 78 -2.89 -8.34 -6.35
C GLU A 78 -2.08 -8.13 -5.07
N CYS A 79 -0.79 -7.82 -5.22
CA CYS A 79 0.14 -7.53 -4.13
C CYS A 79 0.53 -6.06 -4.17
N TRP A 80 0.29 -5.35 -3.08
CA TRP A 80 0.51 -3.91 -2.95
C TRP A 80 1.55 -3.63 -1.87
N CYS A 81 2.34 -2.59 -2.07
CA CYS A 81 3.36 -2.13 -1.14
C CYS A 81 3.17 -0.65 -0.84
N ILE A 82 3.17 -0.27 0.44
CA ILE A 82 3.25 1.14 0.83
C ILE A 82 4.70 1.58 0.68
N PHE A 83 4.96 2.53 -0.21
CA PHE A 83 6.33 2.97 -0.48
C PHE A 83 6.63 4.35 0.09
N THR A 84 5.64 5.21 0.30
CA THR A 84 5.85 6.53 0.92
C THR A 84 4.60 7.03 1.64
N LEU A 85 4.83 7.79 2.72
CA LEU A 85 3.85 8.69 3.30
C LEU A 85 4.14 10.10 2.83
N CYS A 86 3.09 10.82 2.49
CA CYS A 86 3.19 12.19 2.05
C CYS A 86 2.29 13.05 2.92
N SER A 87 2.83 14.17 3.41
CA SER A 87 2.06 15.11 4.23
C SER A 87 2.05 16.48 3.57
N ALA A 88 0.89 17.14 3.67
CA ALA A 88 0.70 18.52 3.30
C ALA A 88 0.94 19.42 4.54
N PRO A 89 1.31 20.70 4.35
CA PRO A 89 1.53 21.65 5.44
C PRO A 89 0.34 21.79 6.40
N GLU A 90 -0.88 21.65 5.88
CA GLU A 90 -2.14 21.64 6.64
C GLU A 90 -2.36 20.37 7.50
N GLY A 91 -1.39 19.44 7.55
CA GLY A 91 -1.45 18.23 8.37
C GLY A 91 -2.17 17.05 7.71
N HIS A 92 -2.68 17.24 6.48
CA HIS A 92 -3.26 16.17 5.70
C HIS A 92 -2.17 15.17 5.32
N THR A 93 -2.45 13.87 5.48
CA THR A 93 -1.50 12.80 5.15
C THR A 93 -2.14 11.84 4.17
N VAL A 94 -1.35 11.41 3.18
CA VAL A 94 -1.71 10.36 2.23
C VAL A 94 -0.63 9.29 2.23
N ALA A 95 -1.02 8.04 2.09
CA ALA A 95 -0.10 6.97 1.73
C ALA A 95 -0.19 6.69 0.24
N LEU A 96 0.97 6.48 -0.37
CA LEU A 96 1.05 6.00 -1.74
C LEU A 96 1.42 4.52 -1.73
N LEU A 97 0.63 3.76 -2.47
CA LEU A 97 0.79 2.33 -2.63
C LEU A 97 1.10 2.03 -4.08
N GLN A 98 2.01 1.10 -4.30
CA GLN A 98 2.34 0.61 -5.62
C GLN A 98 1.93 -0.85 -5.74
N LEU A 99 1.31 -1.21 -6.87
CA LEU A 99 1.12 -2.61 -7.23
C LEU A 99 2.49 -3.21 -7.58
N ILE A 100 2.94 -4.17 -6.78
CA ILE A 100 4.25 -4.84 -6.94
C ILE A 100 4.14 -6.22 -7.58
N GLY A 101 2.93 -6.74 -7.76
CA GLY A 101 2.69 -7.99 -8.48
C GLY A 101 1.20 -8.31 -8.60
N ALA A 102 0.84 -9.04 -9.66
CA ALA A 102 -0.50 -9.58 -9.85
C ALA A 102 -0.39 -10.99 -10.43
N GLN A 103 -1.08 -11.96 -9.83
CA GLN A 103 -1.06 -13.36 -10.26
C GLN A 103 -2.48 -13.92 -10.31
N GLN A 104 -2.82 -14.66 -11.36
CA GLN A 104 -4.08 -15.39 -11.38
C GLN A 104 -4.06 -16.46 -10.29
N GLN A 105 -5.16 -16.61 -9.54
CA GLN A 105 -5.34 -17.81 -8.71
C GLN A 105 -5.39 -19.01 -9.65
N CYS A 106 -4.36 -19.86 -9.63
CA CYS A 106 -4.48 -21.21 -10.13
C CYS A 106 -5.51 -21.93 -9.26
N VAL A 107 -6.77 -21.91 -9.71
CA VAL A 107 -7.77 -22.85 -9.23
C VAL A 107 -7.32 -24.21 -9.76
N SER A 108 -6.53 -24.94 -8.96
CA SER A 108 -6.31 -26.36 -9.25
C SER A 108 -7.69 -27.00 -9.24
N LYS A 109 -8.19 -27.40 -10.41
CA LYS A 109 -9.30 -28.34 -10.49
C LYS A 109 -8.85 -29.59 -9.74
N ALA A 110 -9.36 -29.76 -8.53
CA ALA A 110 -9.35 -31.07 -7.90
C ALA A 110 -10.23 -31.95 -8.79
N ASN A 111 -9.59 -32.89 -9.49
CA ASN A 111 -10.27 -34.02 -10.12
C ASN A 111 -10.87 -34.93 -9.05
#